data_AF-A0A0B1ZK51-F1
#
_entry.id   AF-A0A0B1ZK51-F1
#
_cell.length_a   1.000
_cell.length_b   1.000
_cell.length_c   1.000
_cell.angle_alpha   90.00
_cell.angle_beta   90.00
_cell.angle_gamma   90.00
#
_symmetry.space_group_name_H-M   'P 1'
#
loop_
_entity.id
_entity.type
_entity.pdbx_description
1 polymer ?
#
loop_
_entity_poly.entity_id
_entity_poly.type
_entity_poly.pdbx_seq_one_letter_code
_entity_poly.pdbx_strand_id
1 'polypeptide(L)'
;MSVVKREFAAFLATQRDSFLLWRLAPIVPLIAILPEFAQHVVEVRIGMFENGDAFRALAVDPQRMASAAIKVAGLIICVVMAALVWANRERGTRLWSFAAIGWRQVLVGFAIQIVASLPGMLTAGISPQAATLVAAVLTVASLPGLVLMIGGLVGDRQTGLAQVYSRGWGQALRIAVHFGPGWVLLQAVHNWNHMAALGRPDSLVWSLMAWDALVVGLMATLAGTAMHHGYRLGGPAAETP
;
A
#
# COMPACT_ATOMS: atom_id res chain seq x y z
N MET A 1 -21.75 1.24 -22.68
CA MET A 1 -20.63 2.11 -22.24
C MET A 1 -19.31 1.45 -22.65
N SER A 2 -18.36 2.17 -23.25
CA SER A 2 -17.09 1.58 -23.68
C SER A 2 -16.27 1.07 -22.49
N VAL A 3 -15.38 0.10 -22.71
CA VAL A 3 -14.47 -0.46 -21.69
C VAL A 3 -13.68 0.67 -21.00
N VAL A 4 -13.13 1.59 -21.78
CA VAL A 4 -12.38 2.76 -21.27
C VAL A 4 -13.22 3.63 -20.32
N LYS A 5 -14.49 3.92 -20.67
CA LYS A 5 -15.37 4.71 -19.80
C LYS A 5 -15.67 3.99 -18.48
N ARG A 6 -15.78 2.66 -18.51
CA ARG A 6 -16.00 1.82 -17.32
C ARG A 6 -14.78 1.83 -16.39
N GLU A 7 -13.60 1.60 -16.96
CA GLU A 7 -12.34 1.63 -16.19
C GLU A 7 -12.08 3.02 -15.60
N PHE A 8 -12.34 4.09 -16.36
CA PHE A 8 -12.20 5.45 -15.84
C PHE A 8 -13.18 5.74 -14.70
N ALA A 9 -14.46 5.36 -14.83
CA ALA A 9 -15.44 5.51 -13.77
C ALA A 9 -15.05 4.71 -12.52
N ALA A 10 -14.51 3.49 -12.70
CA ALA A 10 -14.03 2.67 -11.61
C ALA A 10 -12.78 3.24 -10.91
N PHE A 11 -11.84 3.79 -11.69
CA PHE A 11 -10.69 4.51 -11.16
C PHE A 11 -11.14 5.68 -10.27
N LEU A 12 -12.06 6.52 -10.75
CA LEU A 12 -12.60 7.63 -9.98
C LEU A 12 -13.36 7.16 -8.73
N ALA A 13 -14.10 6.05 -8.83
CA ALA A 13 -14.75 5.44 -7.67
C ALA A 13 -13.73 5.00 -6.63
N THR A 14 -12.61 4.37 -7.03
CA THR A 14 -11.52 4.04 -6.11
C THR A 14 -10.97 5.27 -5.40
N GLN A 15 -10.72 6.38 -6.12
CA GLN A 15 -10.21 7.60 -5.49
C GLN A 15 -11.22 8.14 -4.45
N ARG A 16 -12.50 8.24 -4.83
CA ARG A 16 -13.58 8.69 -3.92
C ARG A 16 -13.70 7.78 -2.71
N ASP A 17 -13.70 6.46 -2.93
CA ASP A 17 -13.95 5.48 -1.87
C ASP A 17 -12.78 5.43 -0.87
N SER A 18 -11.56 5.73 -1.32
CA SER A 18 -10.40 5.93 -0.44
C SER A 18 -10.65 7.01 0.63
N PHE A 19 -11.34 8.10 0.27
CA PHE A 19 -11.79 9.11 1.24
C PHE A 19 -13.03 8.66 2.04
N LEU A 20 -13.97 7.97 1.41
CA LEU A 20 -15.19 7.49 2.08
C LEU A 20 -14.88 6.58 3.28
N LEU A 21 -13.78 5.83 3.22
CA LEU A 21 -13.25 5.01 4.32
C LEU A 21 -13.08 5.80 5.62
N TRP A 22 -12.71 7.07 5.56
CA TRP A 22 -12.49 7.92 6.73
C TRP A 22 -13.79 8.17 7.51
N ARG A 23 -14.93 8.19 6.80
CA ARG A 23 -16.25 8.29 7.42
C ARG A 23 -16.79 6.92 7.83
N LEU A 24 -16.56 5.90 7.00
CA LEU A 24 -17.13 4.57 7.20
C LEU A 24 -16.46 3.81 8.36
N ALA A 25 -15.13 3.90 8.44
CA ALA A 25 -14.31 3.18 9.39
C ALA A 25 -13.11 4.06 9.82
N PRO A 26 -13.34 5.17 10.56
CA PRO A 26 -12.31 6.15 10.92
C PRO A 26 -11.12 5.55 11.68
N ILE A 27 -11.32 4.43 12.37
CA ILE A 27 -10.25 3.70 13.05
C ILE A 27 -9.21 3.16 12.06
N VAL A 28 -9.58 2.83 10.82
CA VAL A 28 -8.65 2.28 9.82
C VAL A 28 -7.52 3.24 9.49
N PRO A 29 -7.77 4.47 8.97
CA PRO A 29 -6.67 5.40 8.68
C PRO A 29 -5.87 5.76 9.93
N LEU A 30 -6.48 5.79 11.12
CA LEU A 30 -5.76 6.06 12.38
C LEU A 30 -4.65 5.04 12.68
N ILE A 31 -4.75 3.80 12.18
CA ILE A 31 -3.71 2.78 12.33
C ILE A 31 -2.40 3.20 11.65
N ALA A 32 -2.47 3.95 10.55
CA ALA A 32 -1.28 4.49 9.87
C ALA A 32 -0.90 5.90 10.38
N ILE A 33 -1.90 6.75 10.66
CA ILE A 33 -1.67 8.14 11.11
C ILE A 33 -0.91 8.18 12.43
N LEU A 34 -1.30 7.36 13.42
CA LEU A 34 -0.71 7.44 14.76
C LEU A 34 0.78 7.03 14.76
N PRO A 35 1.19 5.93 14.12
CA PRO A 35 2.62 5.58 14.00
C PRO A 35 3.45 6.57 13.18
N GLU A 36 2.92 7.12 12.08
CA GLU A 36 3.62 8.16 11.30
C GLU A 36 3.83 9.42 12.15
N PHE A 37 2.77 9.90 12.81
CA PHE A 37 2.90 11.08 13.68
C PHE A 37 3.88 10.83 14.85
N ALA A 38 3.89 9.62 15.41
CA ALA A 38 4.85 9.24 16.45
C ALA A 38 6.29 9.23 15.91
N GLN A 39 6.52 8.78 14.68
CA GLN A 39 7.83 8.91 14.04
C GLN A 39 8.20 10.40 13.87
N HIS A 40 7.30 11.25 13.39
CA HIS A 40 7.59 12.67 13.25
C HIS A 40 7.93 13.34 14.60
N VAL A 41 7.29 12.93 15.70
CA VAL A 41 7.66 13.40 17.05
C VAL A 41 9.14 13.09 17.34
N VAL A 42 9.62 11.90 16.96
CA VAL A 42 11.03 11.55 17.10
C VAL A 42 11.89 12.41 16.18
N GLU A 43 11.54 12.53 14.89
CA GLU A 43 12.29 13.31 13.89
C GLU A 43 12.44 14.79 14.30
N VAL A 44 11.39 15.41 14.82
CA VAL A 44 11.44 16.79 15.34
C VAL A 44 12.35 16.88 16.57
N ARG A 45 12.24 15.93 17.51
CA ARG A 45 13.03 15.96 18.76
C ARG A 45 14.52 15.75 18.55
N ILE A 46 14.91 14.98 17.54
CA ILE A 46 16.33 14.77 17.21
C ILE A 46 16.91 15.92 16.35
N GLY A 47 16.13 16.95 16.03
CA GLY A 47 16.59 18.11 15.24
C GLY A 47 16.62 17.85 13.72
N MET A 48 15.93 16.83 13.23
CA MET A 48 15.99 16.43 11.81
C MET A 48 15.52 17.52 10.84
N PHE A 49 14.67 18.44 11.29
CA PHE A 49 14.10 19.52 10.46
C PHE A 49 14.85 20.85 10.59
N GLU A 50 15.96 20.93 11.33
CA GLU A 50 16.71 22.18 11.49
C GLU A 50 17.26 22.71 10.15
N ASN A 51 17.77 21.82 9.30
CA ASN A 51 18.29 22.14 7.98
C ASN A 51 18.47 20.86 7.13
N GLY A 52 18.84 21.03 5.86
CA GLY A 52 19.01 19.92 4.94
C GLY A 52 20.16 18.96 5.26
N ASP A 53 21.21 19.43 5.96
CA ASP A 53 22.32 18.56 6.38
C ASP A 53 21.91 17.66 7.55
N ALA A 54 21.24 18.23 8.55
CA ALA A 54 20.65 17.48 9.66
C ALA A 54 19.64 16.42 9.15
N PHE A 55 18.78 16.80 8.19
CA PHE A 55 17.82 15.87 7.58
C PHE A 55 18.48 14.64 6.94
N ARG A 56 19.63 14.83 6.27
CA ARG A 56 20.39 13.72 5.68
C ARG A 56 21.14 12.91 6.73
N ALA A 57 21.82 13.58 7.66
CA ALA A 57 22.64 12.93 8.67
C ALA A 57 21.82 12.05 9.62
N LEU A 58 20.63 12.52 10.00
CA LEU A 58 19.74 11.86 10.97
C LEU A 58 18.77 10.87 10.32
N ALA A 59 18.82 10.70 8.99
CA ALA A 59 17.97 9.73 8.29
C ALA A 59 18.21 8.29 8.75
N VAL A 60 19.42 7.95 9.21
CA VAL A 60 19.76 6.61 9.71
C VAL A 60 19.87 6.55 11.24
N ASP A 61 19.40 7.59 11.94
CA ASP A 61 19.40 7.62 13.41
C ASP A 61 18.65 6.39 13.98
N PRO A 62 19.21 5.68 14.99
CA PRO A 62 18.59 4.46 15.52
C PRO A 62 17.17 4.66 16.06
N GLN A 63 16.88 5.80 16.71
CA GLN A 63 15.53 6.08 17.24
C GLN A 63 14.54 6.31 16.10
N ARG A 64 14.97 7.03 15.06
CA ARG A 64 14.20 7.21 13.84
C ARG A 64 13.94 5.87 13.14
N MET A 65 14.95 5.02 13.00
CA MET A 65 14.81 3.72 12.32
C MET A 65 13.88 2.76 13.08
N ALA A 66 13.92 2.76 14.41
CA ALA A 66 13.01 1.98 15.22
C ALA A 66 11.54 2.42 15.05
N SER A 67 11.29 3.74 15.09
CA SER A 67 9.95 4.28 14.83
C SER A 67 9.50 4.07 13.38
N ALA A 68 10.42 4.10 12.41
CA ALA A 68 10.14 3.77 11.01
C ALA A 68 9.64 2.33 10.82
N ALA A 69 10.19 1.36 11.55
CA ALA A 69 9.70 -0.01 11.49
C ALA A 69 8.24 -0.13 12.00
N ILE A 70 7.92 0.54 13.10
CA ILE A 70 6.57 0.58 13.67
C ILE A 70 5.60 1.26 12.70
N LYS A 71 6.03 2.38 12.10
CA LYS A 71 5.28 3.06 11.05
C LYS A 71 4.93 2.11 9.90
N VAL A 72 5.93 1.43 9.35
CA VAL A 72 5.72 0.55 8.19
C VAL A 72 4.76 -0.59 8.55
N ALA A 73 4.86 -1.15 9.75
CA ALA A 73 3.90 -2.14 10.22
C ALA A 73 2.47 -1.58 10.29
N GLY A 74 2.29 -0.38 10.87
CA GLY A 74 1.00 0.31 10.92
C GLY A 74 0.43 0.60 9.54
N LEU A 75 1.26 1.06 8.60
CA LEU A 75 0.89 1.27 7.20
C LEU A 75 0.35 -0.03 6.57
N ILE A 76 1.10 -1.13 6.66
CA ILE A 76 0.70 -2.42 6.08
C ILE A 76 -0.62 -2.91 6.69
N ILE A 77 -0.78 -2.82 8.01
CA ILE A 77 -2.03 -3.21 8.69
C ILE A 77 -3.19 -2.34 8.17
N CYS A 78 -3.01 -1.02 8.08
CA CYS A 78 -4.04 -0.12 7.56
C CYS A 78 -4.44 -0.48 6.12
N VAL A 79 -3.48 -0.79 5.24
CA VAL A 79 -3.75 -1.21 3.86
C VAL A 79 -4.60 -2.47 3.81
N VAL A 80 -4.24 -3.50 4.61
CA VAL A 80 -5.00 -4.75 4.69
C VAL A 80 -6.40 -4.51 5.24
N MET A 81 -6.53 -3.72 6.30
CA MET A 81 -7.82 -3.40 6.92
C MET A 81 -8.72 -2.60 5.98
N ALA A 82 -8.18 -1.66 5.22
CA ALA A 82 -8.93 -0.91 4.21
C ALA A 82 -9.52 -1.85 3.13
N ALA A 83 -8.73 -2.81 2.62
CA ALA A 83 -9.23 -3.80 1.67
C ALA A 83 -10.32 -4.70 2.29
N LEU A 84 -10.15 -5.11 3.56
CA LEU A 84 -11.12 -5.95 4.28
C LEU A 84 -12.45 -5.24 4.53
N VAL A 85 -12.42 -3.94 4.86
CA VAL A 85 -13.64 -3.15 5.09
C VAL A 85 -14.53 -3.18 3.84
N TRP A 86 -13.95 -2.97 2.65
CA TRP A 86 -14.70 -3.03 1.40
C TRP A 86 -15.22 -4.44 1.10
N ALA A 87 -14.37 -5.45 1.25
CA ALA A 87 -14.75 -6.83 1.04
C ALA A 87 -15.89 -7.28 1.97
N ASN A 88 -15.86 -6.86 3.24
CA ASN A 88 -16.89 -7.18 4.23
C ASN A 88 -18.18 -6.41 4.01
N ARG A 89 -18.08 -5.15 3.58
CA ARG A 89 -19.22 -4.32 3.20
C ARG A 89 -19.97 -4.92 2.01
N GLU A 90 -19.24 -5.35 0.99
CA GLU A 90 -19.80 -6.02 -0.19
C GLU A 90 -20.58 -7.29 0.19
N ARG A 91 -20.09 -8.04 1.17
CA ARG A 91 -20.77 -9.24 1.71
C ARG A 91 -21.92 -8.96 2.68
N GLY A 92 -22.14 -7.70 3.09
CA GLY A 92 -23.10 -7.36 4.14
C GLY A 92 -22.72 -7.88 5.54
N THR A 93 -21.43 -8.14 5.78
CA THR A 93 -20.92 -8.63 7.06
C THR A 93 -20.31 -7.51 7.91
N ARG A 94 -19.95 -7.81 9.17
CA ARG A 94 -19.22 -6.88 10.04
C ARG A 94 -17.93 -6.42 9.37
N LEU A 95 -17.68 -5.10 9.36
CA LEU A 95 -16.53 -4.48 8.66
C LEU A 95 -15.17 -5.05 9.11
N TRP A 96 -15.08 -5.50 10.37
CA TRP A 96 -13.87 -6.01 11.01
C TRP A 96 -13.71 -7.55 10.96
N SER A 97 -14.50 -8.23 10.11
CA SER A 97 -14.48 -9.69 10.04
C SER A 97 -13.29 -10.23 9.25
N PHE A 98 -12.58 -11.20 9.82
CA PHE A 98 -11.54 -11.98 9.14
C PHE A 98 -12.06 -13.34 8.64
N ALA A 99 -13.33 -13.66 8.92
CA ALA A 99 -13.90 -14.99 8.68
C ALA A 99 -13.97 -15.38 7.20
N ALA A 100 -13.95 -14.40 6.30
CA ALA A 100 -14.02 -14.62 4.86
C ALA A 100 -12.63 -14.77 4.19
N ILE A 101 -11.53 -14.56 4.93
CA ILE A 101 -10.19 -14.64 4.35
C ILE A 101 -9.90 -16.04 3.80
N GLY A 102 -9.40 -16.10 2.58
CA GLY A 102 -8.81 -17.28 1.96
C GLY A 102 -7.35 -17.44 2.40
N TRP A 103 -7.12 -17.92 3.62
CA TRP A 103 -5.77 -18.01 4.19
C TRP A 103 -4.79 -18.81 3.34
N ARG A 104 -5.28 -19.86 2.65
CA ARG A 104 -4.46 -20.62 1.70
C ARG A 104 -3.92 -19.71 0.59
N GLN A 105 -4.77 -18.92 -0.04
CA GLN A 105 -4.38 -17.97 -1.11
C GLN A 105 -3.44 -16.89 -0.58
N VAL A 106 -3.74 -16.34 0.60
CA VAL A 106 -2.88 -15.35 1.27
C VAL A 106 -1.48 -15.91 1.49
N LEU A 107 -1.37 -17.08 2.14
CA LEU A 107 -0.09 -17.70 2.49
C LEU A 107 0.70 -18.13 1.26
N VAL A 108 0.04 -18.68 0.23
CA VAL A 108 0.70 -19.07 -1.02
C VAL A 108 1.20 -17.84 -1.77
N GLY A 109 0.38 -16.79 -1.90
CA GLY A 109 0.78 -15.55 -2.54
C GLY A 109 1.92 -14.85 -1.80
N PHE A 110 1.88 -14.86 -0.47
CA PHE A 110 2.95 -14.35 0.39
C PHE A 110 4.25 -15.15 0.23
N ALA A 111 4.18 -16.48 0.20
CA ALA A 111 5.34 -17.34 -0.03
C ALA A 111 6.02 -17.04 -1.39
N ILE A 112 5.24 -16.75 -2.43
CA ILE A 112 5.79 -16.31 -3.72
C ILE A 112 6.56 -15.00 -3.58
N GLN A 113 6.06 -14.03 -2.81
CA GLN A 113 6.79 -12.77 -2.60
C GLN A 113 8.10 -12.99 -1.86
N ILE A 114 8.11 -13.85 -0.85
CA ILE A 114 9.36 -14.23 -0.16
C ILE A 114 10.34 -14.83 -1.15
N VAL A 115 9.94 -15.86 -1.90
CA VAL A 115 10.82 -16.54 -2.86
C VAL A 115 11.34 -15.57 -3.93
N ALA A 116 10.50 -14.69 -4.45
CA ALA A 116 10.90 -13.69 -5.43
C ALA A 116 11.90 -12.66 -4.88
N SER A 117 11.88 -12.41 -3.57
CA SER A 117 12.82 -11.48 -2.91
C SER A 117 14.19 -12.09 -2.59
N LEU A 118 14.30 -13.43 -2.51
CA LEU A 118 15.54 -14.13 -2.10
C LEU A 118 16.74 -13.84 -3.00
N PRO A 119 16.63 -13.78 -4.35
CA PRO A 119 17.80 -13.62 -5.18
C PRO A 119 18.55 -12.32 -4.91
N GLY A 120 17.87 -11.23 -4.51
CA GLY A 120 18.52 -9.99 -4.08
C GLY A 120 19.43 -10.14 -2.85
N MET A 121 19.26 -11.23 -2.08
CA MET A 121 20.10 -11.56 -0.92
C MET A 121 21.23 -12.54 -1.25
N LEU A 122 21.17 -13.19 -2.41
CA LEU A 122 22.05 -14.32 -2.79
C LEU A 122 22.95 -14.00 -3.98
N THR A 123 23.06 -12.73 -4.40
CA THR A 123 23.80 -12.29 -5.60
C THR A 123 25.33 -12.32 -5.48
N ALA A 124 25.89 -13.19 -4.64
CA ALA A 124 27.34 -13.37 -4.58
C ALA A 124 27.82 -13.96 -5.92
N GLY A 125 28.60 -13.19 -6.69
CA GLY A 125 29.23 -13.66 -7.93
C GLY A 125 28.56 -13.27 -9.25
N ILE A 126 27.50 -12.44 -9.23
CA ILE A 126 26.93 -11.84 -10.45
C ILE A 126 27.18 -10.33 -10.51
N SER A 127 27.21 -9.76 -11.72
CA SER A 127 27.39 -8.32 -11.89
C SER A 127 26.18 -7.54 -11.33
N PRO A 128 26.36 -6.29 -10.85
CA PRO A 128 25.26 -5.47 -10.31
C PRO A 128 24.11 -5.27 -11.30
N GLN A 129 24.42 -5.15 -12.59
CA GLN A 129 23.42 -5.01 -13.65
C GLN A 129 22.59 -6.28 -13.81
N ALA A 130 23.25 -7.45 -13.78
CA ALA A 130 22.56 -8.74 -13.83
C ALA A 130 21.68 -8.95 -12.59
N ALA A 131 22.19 -8.62 -11.40
CA ALA A 131 21.42 -8.66 -10.15
C ALA A 131 20.15 -7.81 -10.23
N THR A 132 20.27 -6.57 -10.73
CA THR A 132 19.15 -5.64 -10.90
C THR A 132 18.12 -6.19 -11.89
N LEU A 133 18.59 -6.72 -13.03
CA LEU A 133 17.71 -7.32 -14.04
C LEU A 133 16.95 -8.54 -13.49
N VAL A 134 17.64 -9.44 -12.77
CA VAL A 134 17.03 -10.61 -12.12
C VAL A 134 15.97 -10.17 -11.12
N ALA A 135 16.28 -9.20 -10.26
CA ALA A 135 15.32 -8.67 -9.29
C ALA A 135 14.08 -8.07 -9.98
N ALA A 136 14.27 -7.31 -11.06
CA ALA A 136 13.17 -6.73 -11.83
C ALA A 136 12.28 -7.81 -12.46
N VAL A 137 12.88 -8.82 -13.11
CA VAL A 137 12.14 -9.94 -13.71
C VAL A 137 11.35 -10.72 -12.66
N LEU A 138 11.96 -11.02 -11.50
CA LEU A 138 11.29 -11.75 -10.42
C LEU A 138 10.17 -10.95 -9.79
N THR A 139 10.35 -9.63 -9.64
CA THR A 139 9.28 -8.73 -9.16
C THR A 139 8.09 -8.74 -10.11
N VAL A 140 8.34 -8.67 -11.43
CA VAL A 140 7.26 -8.75 -12.43
C VAL A 140 6.61 -10.14 -12.41
N ALA A 141 7.40 -11.21 -12.34
CA ALA A 141 6.93 -12.59 -12.30
C ALA A 141 6.16 -12.93 -11.00
N SER A 142 6.35 -12.18 -9.91
CA SER A 142 5.63 -12.37 -8.65
C SER A 142 4.28 -11.66 -8.60
N LEU A 143 3.96 -10.77 -9.56
CA LEU A 143 2.72 -9.98 -9.56
C LEU A 143 1.45 -10.85 -9.51
N PRO A 144 1.33 -11.97 -10.25
CA PRO A 144 0.20 -12.88 -10.09
C PRO A 144 0.11 -13.47 -8.66
N GLY A 145 1.24 -13.75 -8.01
CA GLY A 145 1.27 -14.16 -6.61
C GLY A 145 0.72 -13.08 -5.66
N LEU A 146 1.00 -11.80 -5.94
CA LEU A 146 0.44 -10.67 -5.20
C LEU A 146 -1.09 -10.58 -5.41
N VAL A 147 -1.56 -10.77 -6.64
CA VAL A 147 -3.00 -10.84 -6.94
C VAL A 147 -3.68 -11.98 -6.19
N LEU A 148 -3.04 -13.15 -6.10
CA LEU A 148 -3.56 -14.28 -5.33
C LEU A 148 -3.68 -13.94 -3.85
N MET A 149 -2.66 -13.29 -3.29
CA MET A 149 -2.67 -12.83 -1.90
C MET A 149 -3.82 -11.85 -1.65
N ILE A 150 -3.97 -10.84 -2.52
CA ILE A 150 -5.04 -9.85 -2.45
C ILE A 150 -6.41 -10.52 -2.58
N GLY A 151 -6.58 -11.43 -3.53
CA GLY A 151 -7.80 -12.22 -3.71
C GLY A 151 -8.19 -12.95 -2.43
N GLY A 152 -7.23 -13.64 -1.81
CA GLY A 152 -7.41 -14.29 -0.51
C GLY A 152 -7.85 -13.33 0.59
N LEU A 153 -7.23 -12.15 0.68
CA LEU A 153 -7.62 -11.11 1.66
C LEU A 153 -9.07 -10.64 1.44
N VAL A 154 -9.47 -10.43 0.18
CA VAL A 154 -10.84 -9.96 -0.14
C VAL A 154 -11.87 -11.08 -0.25
N GLY A 155 -11.47 -12.31 0.07
CA GLY A 155 -12.34 -13.47 0.30
C GLY A 155 -12.49 -14.45 -0.86
N ASP A 156 -11.66 -14.36 -1.90
CA ASP A 156 -11.56 -15.40 -2.91
C ASP A 156 -10.80 -16.62 -2.36
N ARG A 157 -11.47 -17.77 -2.42
CA ARG A 157 -10.97 -19.08 -1.98
C ARG A 157 -10.83 -20.08 -3.11
N GLN A 158 -11.21 -19.68 -4.32
CA GLN A 158 -11.30 -20.56 -5.48
C GLN A 158 -10.10 -20.41 -6.40
N THR A 159 -9.55 -19.19 -6.56
CA THR A 159 -8.39 -19.01 -7.44
C THR A 159 -7.18 -19.81 -6.95
N GLY A 160 -6.63 -20.61 -7.85
CA GLY A 160 -5.39 -21.34 -7.67
C GLY A 160 -4.22 -20.72 -8.44
N LEU A 161 -3.01 -21.29 -8.26
CA LEU A 161 -1.78 -20.80 -8.89
C LEU A 161 -1.84 -20.76 -10.42
N ALA A 162 -2.27 -21.85 -11.05
CA ALA A 162 -2.36 -21.91 -12.52
C ALA A 162 -3.33 -20.85 -13.08
N GLN A 163 -4.43 -20.59 -12.38
CA GLN A 163 -5.43 -19.60 -12.78
C GLN A 163 -4.91 -18.18 -12.62
N VAL A 164 -4.25 -17.85 -11.50
CA VAL A 164 -3.74 -16.49 -11.29
C VAL A 164 -2.60 -16.16 -12.26
N TYR A 165 -1.74 -17.13 -12.61
CA TYR A 165 -0.66 -16.89 -13.58
C TYR A 165 -1.14 -16.79 -15.03
N SER A 166 -2.30 -17.34 -15.36
CA SER A 166 -2.90 -17.22 -16.69
C SER A 166 -3.80 -15.99 -16.84
N ARG A 167 -4.54 -15.60 -15.78
CA ARG A 167 -5.58 -14.56 -15.86
C ARG A 167 -5.37 -13.36 -14.92
N GLY A 168 -4.51 -13.48 -13.92
CA GLY A 168 -4.29 -12.47 -12.89
C GLY A 168 -3.53 -11.23 -13.36
N TRP A 169 -2.87 -11.26 -14.52
CA TRP A 169 -2.14 -10.11 -15.07
C TRP A 169 -3.04 -8.89 -15.29
N GLY A 170 -4.27 -9.10 -15.76
CA GLY A 170 -5.23 -8.02 -15.93
C GLY A 170 -5.62 -7.38 -14.60
N GLN A 171 -5.79 -8.19 -13.55
CA GLN A 171 -6.06 -7.70 -12.19
C GLN A 171 -4.86 -6.96 -11.62
N ALA A 172 -3.63 -7.46 -11.82
CA ALA A 172 -2.41 -6.78 -11.40
C ALA A 172 -2.30 -5.39 -12.04
N LEU A 173 -2.52 -5.30 -13.36
CA LEU A 173 -2.50 -4.03 -14.08
C LEU A 173 -3.57 -3.06 -13.57
N ARG A 174 -4.80 -3.54 -13.32
CA ARG A 174 -5.87 -2.68 -12.79
C ARG A 174 -5.57 -2.18 -11.39
N ILE A 175 -5.08 -3.03 -10.49
CA ILE A 175 -4.64 -2.61 -9.16
C ILE A 175 -3.57 -1.51 -9.31
N ALA A 176 -2.57 -1.72 -10.18
CA ALA A 176 -1.53 -0.73 -10.42
C ALA A 176 -2.07 0.60 -10.98
N VAL A 177 -3.04 0.56 -11.91
CA VAL A 177 -3.67 1.78 -12.48
C VAL A 177 -4.54 2.50 -11.44
N HIS A 178 -5.23 1.77 -10.58
CA HIS A 178 -6.08 2.34 -9.54
C HIS A 178 -5.27 2.95 -8.39
N PHE A 179 -4.11 2.36 -8.10
CA PHE A 179 -3.19 2.79 -7.06
C PHE A 179 -2.23 3.89 -7.52
N GLY A 180 -1.55 3.66 -8.64
CA GLY A 180 -0.33 4.36 -9.06
C GLY A 180 -0.47 5.88 -9.19
N PRO A 181 -1.43 6.41 -9.98
CA PRO A 181 -1.58 7.85 -10.16
C PRO A 181 -1.85 8.59 -8.84
N GLY A 182 -2.77 8.08 -8.02
CA GLY A 182 -3.08 8.66 -6.71
C GLY A 182 -1.88 8.56 -5.76
N TRP A 183 -1.19 7.42 -5.74
CA TRP A 183 -0.01 7.22 -4.91
C TRP A 183 1.13 8.18 -5.27
N VAL A 184 1.43 8.36 -6.57
CA VAL A 184 2.48 9.27 -7.03
C VAL A 184 2.19 10.70 -6.57
N LEU A 185 0.94 11.15 -6.69
CA LEU A 185 0.54 12.49 -6.25
C LEU A 185 0.68 12.64 -4.73
N LEU A 186 0.19 11.66 -3.96
CA LEU A 186 0.27 11.71 -2.49
C LEU A 186 1.72 11.60 -1.99
N GLN A 187 2.55 10.77 -2.63
CA GLN A 187 3.98 10.67 -2.33
C GLN A 187 4.70 11.99 -2.62
N ALA A 188 4.33 12.70 -3.69
CA ALA A 188 4.87 14.01 -3.99
C ALA A 188 4.48 15.04 -2.90
N VAL A 189 3.23 15.03 -2.44
CA VAL A 189 2.76 15.87 -1.33
C VAL A 189 3.51 15.55 -0.03
N HIS A 190 3.66 14.26 0.29
CA HIS A 190 4.39 13.80 1.46
C HIS A 190 5.85 14.27 1.45
N ASN A 191 6.55 14.04 0.35
CA ASN A 191 7.94 14.51 0.20
C ASN A 191 8.03 16.03 0.28
N TRP A 192 7.08 16.74 -0.33
CA TRP A 192 7.03 18.19 -0.29
C TRP A 192 6.82 18.72 1.13
N ASN A 193 5.97 18.10 1.96
CA ASN A 193 5.76 18.49 3.36
C ASN A 193 7.08 18.46 4.15
N HIS A 194 7.85 17.38 4.02
CA HIS A 194 9.16 17.26 4.68
C HIS A 194 10.12 18.38 4.22
N MET A 195 10.20 18.63 2.91
CA MET A 195 11.04 19.70 2.36
C MET A 195 10.59 21.09 2.81
N ALA A 196 9.28 21.32 2.88
CA ALA A 196 8.69 22.58 3.30
C ALA A 196 8.96 22.89 4.79
N ALA A 197 9.11 21.85 5.62
CA ALA A 197 9.37 21.96 7.06
C ALA A 197 10.82 22.33 7.41
N LEU A 198 11.79 22.13 6.50
CA LEU A 198 13.20 22.40 6.77
C LEU A 198 13.46 23.87 7.13
N GLY A 199 14.13 24.09 8.26
CA GLY A 199 14.52 25.41 8.76
C GLY A 199 13.34 26.33 9.10
N ARG A 200 12.14 25.76 9.30
CA ARG A 200 10.94 26.52 9.65
C ARG A 200 10.75 26.64 11.17
N PRO A 201 9.97 27.63 11.63
CA PRO A 201 9.58 27.70 13.04
C PRO A 201 8.80 26.46 13.49
N ASP A 202 8.99 26.06 14.75
CA ASP A 202 8.42 24.84 15.33
C ASP A 202 6.91 24.66 15.08
N SER A 203 6.12 25.73 15.22
CA SER A 203 4.66 25.66 15.01
C SER A 203 4.30 25.22 13.59
N LEU A 204 5.06 25.67 12.59
CA LEU A 204 4.86 25.28 11.20
C LEU A 204 5.34 23.85 10.96
N VAL A 205 6.48 23.45 11.54
CA VAL A 205 6.97 22.07 11.48
C VAL A 205 5.93 21.11 12.03
N TRP A 206 5.42 21.34 13.23
CA TRP A 206 4.39 20.49 13.85
C TRP A 206 3.09 20.44 13.02
N SER A 207 2.67 21.57 12.46
CA SER A 207 1.48 21.62 11.61
C SER A 207 1.65 20.81 10.34
N LEU A 208 2.82 20.90 9.69
CA LEU A 208 3.15 20.13 8.49
C LEU A 208 3.28 18.64 8.79
N MET A 209 3.87 18.25 9.92
CA MET A 209 4.00 16.84 10.33
C MET A 209 2.65 16.22 10.73
N ALA A 210 1.77 16.99 11.37
CA ALA A 210 0.40 16.55 11.63
C ALA A 210 -0.37 16.33 10.32
N TRP A 211 -0.26 17.27 9.37
CA TRP A 211 -0.84 17.13 8.04
C TRP A 211 -0.26 15.94 7.28
N ASP A 212 1.05 15.75 7.34
CA ASP A 212 1.73 14.65 6.65
C ASP A 212 1.26 13.28 7.12
N ALA A 213 1.08 13.09 8.43
CA ALA A 213 0.51 11.87 8.98
C ALA A 213 -0.89 11.56 8.41
N LEU A 214 -1.72 12.59 8.16
CA LEU A 214 -3.02 12.43 7.50
C LEU A 214 -2.86 12.02 6.03
N VAL A 215 -1.89 12.60 5.32
CA VAL A 215 -1.56 12.22 3.93
C VAL A 215 -1.16 10.74 3.88
N VAL A 216 -0.36 10.26 4.82
CA VAL A 216 0.04 8.85 4.92
C VAL A 216 -1.14 7.93 5.24
N GLY A 217 -2.07 8.37 6.11
CA GLY A 217 -3.35 7.70 6.30
C GLY A 217 -4.15 7.56 5.00
N LEU A 218 -4.17 8.61 4.18
CA LEU A 218 -4.86 8.61 2.89
C LEU A 218 -4.17 7.66 1.90
N MET A 219 -2.84 7.68 1.83
CA MET A 219 -2.03 6.75 1.03
C MET A 219 -2.35 5.29 1.38
N ALA A 220 -2.48 4.97 2.66
CA ALA A 220 -2.84 3.64 3.14
C ALA A 220 -4.25 3.22 2.71
N THR A 221 -5.24 4.11 2.89
CA THR A 221 -6.62 3.85 2.47
C THR A 221 -6.77 3.74 0.95
N LEU A 222 -5.98 4.50 0.18
CA LEU A 222 -5.90 4.39 -1.27
C LEU A 222 -5.37 3.02 -1.70
N ALA A 223 -4.26 2.58 -1.12
CA ALA A 223 -3.68 1.28 -1.44
C ALA A 223 -4.67 0.14 -1.19
N GLY A 224 -5.29 0.10 -0.01
CA GLY A 224 -6.25 -0.96 0.33
C GLY A 224 -7.51 -0.93 -0.54
N THR A 225 -8.03 0.26 -0.85
CA THR A 225 -9.18 0.42 -1.75
C THR A 225 -8.84 -0.01 -3.17
N ALA A 226 -7.67 0.37 -3.70
CA ALA A 226 -7.21 -0.05 -5.01
C ALA A 226 -7.00 -1.57 -5.10
N MET A 227 -6.50 -2.22 -4.04
CA MET A 227 -6.40 -3.68 -3.96
C MET A 227 -7.77 -4.35 -4.11
N HIS A 228 -8.78 -3.92 -3.36
CA HIS A 228 -10.13 -4.50 -3.46
C HIS A 228 -10.79 -4.22 -4.81
N HIS A 229 -10.86 -2.97 -5.23
CA HIS A 229 -11.58 -2.57 -6.44
C HIS A 229 -10.89 -3.11 -7.70
N GLY A 230 -9.57 -3.00 -7.77
CA GLY A 230 -8.78 -3.50 -8.92
C GLY A 230 -8.86 -5.02 -9.07
N TYR A 231 -8.96 -5.75 -7.95
CA TYR A 231 -9.17 -7.19 -7.96
C TYR A 231 -10.59 -7.58 -8.43
N ARG A 232 -11.64 -6.93 -7.88
CA ARG A 232 -13.04 -7.32 -8.08
C ARG A 232 -13.60 -7.01 -9.47
N LEU A 233 -13.17 -5.91 -10.09
CA LEU A 233 -13.71 -5.48 -11.38
C LEU A 233 -13.29 -6.37 -12.56
N GLY A 234 -12.37 -7.32 -12.35
CA GLY A 234 -11.87 -8.27 -13.36
C GLY A 234 -11.88 -9.73 -12.94
N GLY A 235 -12.54 -10.07 -11.84
CA GLY A 235 -12.63 -11.46 -11.38
C GLY A 235 -13.57 -12.29 -12.26
N PRO A 236 -13.46 -13.64 -12.24
CA PRO A 236 -14.36 -14.55 -12.96
C PRO A 236 -15.86 -14.34 -12.69
N ALA A 237 -16.20 -13.68 -11.57
CA ALA A 237 -17.58 -13.34 -11.20
C ALA A 237 -18.17 -12.14 -12.00
N ALA A 238 -17.34 -11.39 -12.73
CA ALA A 238 -17.80 -10.30 -13.60
C ALA A 238 -18.20 -10.78 -15.01
N GLU A 239 -18.04 -12.08 -15.29
CA GLU A 239 -18.36 -12.72 -16.58
C GLU A 239 -19.69 -13.50 -16.59
N THR A 240 -20.56 -13.33 -15.58
CA THR A 240 -21.96 -13.75 -15.74
C THR A 240 -22.79 -12.61 -16.35
N PRO A 241 -23.44 -12.84 -17.50
CA PRO A 241 -24.29 -11.85 -18.19
C PRO A 241 -25.51 -11.43 -17.37
#